data_AF-A0A0S2KDI2-F1
#
_entry.id   AF-A0A0S2KDI2-F1
#
_cell.length_a   1.000
_cell.length_b   1.000
_cell.length_c   1.000
_cell.angle_alpha   90.00
_cell.angle_beta   90.00
_cell.angle_gamma   90.00
#
_symmetry.space_group_name_H-M   'P 1'
#
loop_
_entity.id
_entity.type
_entity.pdbx_description
1 polymer ?
#
loop_
_entity_poly.entity_id
_entity_poly.type
_entity_poly.pdbx_seq_one_letter_code
_entity_poly.pdbx_strand_id
1 'polypeptide(L)'
;MAIITFFADLRTGLAGLTLAFAAATASASPEPSSPQYNYLLHCGGCHIEDGSGMTGVVPDLNEHMGFFASFPEGRAYLIRVPGSAHSPLRDEQLAEVLNWMLETFAAGDSPQPYTAEEITANRRIPMYDAPGTRKELLQLLDDAQASVSAEPAGGLSPEAGQLPAIDTPSPVPTAAVSASSASPAAPLSAAQLEAFGMALFFDTSLSRHNNQSCASCHDPARAFSDARPAAMMAGASIGSDNLSIGQRNAPALTYIGFTPDLSLNDSHSIVSGSLLTRAVEPAPADSVRGGFFWDGREPTLEAQVLTPFINQKEMALTDLQELVARVGNSAHYQNYLRDARAPEQVLTRVANALAAYLRSDALNSFDSRYDRYLRGEYTPTREEMIGMGLFFAPGFTSCATCHQSEASGYAERELFTNHRYENIGSPLNTVLLSRNGLGADYRDTGLAANPTVAKAFAADELAGRIKVPSLRNVAVTGPYMHNGVFTELSTLMAFYNHFNETGHGGRINPETGEPWAAANVPDSIVRQKLESGFPLNPRQIKALTAFLHMLTDARYE
;
A
#
# COMPACT_ATOMS: atom_id res chain seq x y z
N MET A 1 39.58 -51.80 39.89
CA MET A 1 41.03 -51.76 40.23
C MET A 1 41.25 -50.62 41.24
N ALA A 2 42.25 -50.73 42.12
CA ALA A 2 42.66 -49.84 43.23
C ALA A 2 42.05 -48.41 43.27
N ILE A 3 41.37 -47.95 44.33
CA ILE A 3 41.79 -47.69 45.74
C ILE A 3 42.79 -46.52 45.88
N ILE A 4 42.35 -45.44 46.57
CA ILE A 4 43.00 -44.54 47.57
C ILE A 4 42.03 -43.31 47.70
N THR A 5 41.15 -43.13 48.70
CA THR A 5 41.25 -42.80 50.16
C THR A 5 41.87 -41.45 50.55
N PHE A 6 41.04 -40.52 51.09
CA PHE A 6 41.12 -39.77 52.39
C PHE A 6 40.07 -38.63 52.39
N PHE A 7 38.95 -38.70 53.14
CA PHE A 7 38.72 -38.23 54.53
C PHE A 7 39.13 -36.75 54.77
N ALA A 8 38.18 -35.79 54.82
CA ALA A 8 37.38 -35.31 55.98
C ALA A 8 38.07 -34.12 56.70
N ASP A 9 37.43 -33.01 57.10
CA ASP A 9 36.38 -32.94 58.13
C ASP A 9 35.75 -31.52 58.34
N LEU A 10 34.65 -31.47 59.11
CA LEU A 10 34.12 -30.40 60.00
C LEU A 10 33.75 -28.93 59.57
N ARG A 11 32.43 -28.68 59.57
CA ARG A 11 31.65 -27.59 60.24
C ARG A 11 32.20 -26.14 60.34
N THR A 12 31.49 -25.18 59.71
CA THR A 12 30.62 -24.12 60.32
C THR A 12 30.53 -22.90 59.39
N GLY A 13 29.34 -22.27 59.23
CA GLY A 13 29.21 -20.99 58.50
C GLY A 13 27.86 -20.73 57.82
N LEU A 14 27.06 -19.89 58.49
CA LEU A 14 25.96 -19.01 58.04
C LEU A 14 25.19 -19.23 56.71
N ALA A 15 23.87 -19.26 56.88
CA ALA A 15 22.79 -18.71 56.04
C ALA A 15 23.11 -17.90 54.76
N GLY A 16 22.43 -18.25 53.67
CA GLY A 16 22.32 -17.45 52.43
C GLY A 16 21.14 -17.91 51.56
N LEU A 17 20.38 -16.95 51.02
CA LEU A 17 19.12 -17.15 50.26
C LEU A 17 19.36 -17.61 48.81
N THR A 18 18.44 -18.43 48.26
CA THR A 18 17.78 -18.33 46.92
C THR A 18 17.02 -19.65 46.68
N LEU A 19 15.69 -19.73 46.82
CA LEU A 19 14.59 -19.19 46.00
C LEU A 19 14.60 -19.65 44.52
N ALA A 20 13.47 -20.20 44.10
CA ALA A 20 13.22 -20.69 42.74
C ALA A 20 12.94 -19.54 41.77
N PHE A 21 13.17 -19.78 40.47
CA PHE A 21 12.65 -18.94 39.40
C PHE A 21 11.83 -19.78 38.42
N ALA A 22 10.54 -19.44 38.34
CA ALA A 22 9.75 -19.65 37.14
C ALA A 22 9.64 -18.28 36.43
N ALA A 23 9.87 -18.25 35.13
CA ALA A 23 9.50 -17.14 34.26
C ALA A 23 8.72 -17.77 33.08
N ALA A 24 7.44 -17.49 32.85
CA ALA A 24 6.81 -16.18 32.62
C ALA A 24 7.18 -15.60 31.24
N THR A 25 6.42 -16.04 30.24
CA THR A 25 6.35 -15.42 28.92
C THR A 25 5.56 -14.11 29.02
N ALA A 26 6.17 -12.99 28.65
CA ALA A 26 5.49 -11.71 28.48
C ALA A 26 5.83 -11.15 27.10
N SER A 27 4.83 -11.07 26.23
CA SER A 27 4.88 -10.34 24.96
C SER A 27 4.80 -8.85 25.23
N ALA A 28 5.74 -8.07 24.71
CA ALA A 28 5.66 -6.60 24.74
C ALA A 28 4.64 -6.11 23.70
N SER A 29 3.72 -5.24 24.14
CA SER A 29 2.87 -4.44 23.25
C SER A 29 3.65 -3.23 22.71
N PRO A 30 3.29 -2.67 21.54
CA PRO A 30 3.87 -1.40 21.08
C PRO A 30 3.47 -0.26 22.04
N GLU A 31 4.37 0.71 22.18
CA GLU A 31 4.13 1.95 22.96
C GLU A 31 2.88 2.69 22.47
N PRO A 32 2.07 3.29 23.36
CA PRO A 32 0.92 4.08 22.96
C PRO A 32 1.36 5.36 22.22
N SER A 33 0.82 5.55 21.01
CA SER A 33 1.01 6.75 20.20
C SER A 33 0.43 7.99 20.91
N SER A 34 1.14 9.13 20.83
CA SER A 34 0.73 10.36 21.52
C SER A 34 -0.62 10.90 21.02
N PRO A 35 -1.38 11.62 21.86
CA PRO A 35 -2.69 12.15 21.44
C PRO A 35 -2.60 13.17 20.31
N GLN A 36 -1.54 14.00 20.26
CA GLN A 36 -1.26 14.88 19.10
C GLN A 36 -1.06 14.06 17.81
N TYR A 37 -0.33 12.95 17.87
CA TYR A 37 -0.11 12.08 16.72
C TYR A 37 -1.41 11.41 16.26
N ASN A 38 -2.21 10.90 17.21
CA ASN A 38 -3.51 10.31 16.92
C ASN A 38 -4.52 11.33 16.37
N TYR A 39 -4.49 12.59 16.82
CA TYR A 39 -5.22 13.70 16.21
C TYR A 39 -4.81 13.91 14.75
N LEU A 40 -3.51 14.04 14.47
CA LEU A 40 -3.03 14.24 13.09
C LEU A 40 -3.40 13.07 12.17
N LEU A 41 -3.39 11.84 12.69
CA LEU A 41 -3.67 10.63 11.92
C LEU A 41 -5.16 10.40 11.62
N HIS A 42 -6.07 10.85 12.49
CA HIS A 42 -7.50 10.53 12.41
C HIS A 42 -8.44 11.74 12.26
N CYS A 43 -7.96 12.95 12.59
CA CYS A 43 -8.69 14.21 12.49
C CYS A 43 -8.01 15.21 11.55
N GLY A 44 -6.68 15.11 11.39
CA GLY A 44 -5.79 15.97 10.60
C GLY A 44 -6.17 16.17 9.13
N GLY A 45 -6.98 15.27 8.56
CA GLY A 45 -7.48 15.36 7.18
C GLY A 45 -8.64 16.34 6.98
N CYS A 46 -9.34 16.72 8.05
CA CYS A 46 -10.49 17.65 8.01
C CYS A 46 -10.22 18.95 8.78
N HIS A 47 -9.60 18.83 9.96
CA HIS A 47 -9.08 19.95 10.75
C HIS A 47 -7.56 19.86 10.69
N ILE A 48 -6.88 20.90 10.21
CA ILE A 48 -5.41 20.81 10.06
C ILE A 48 -4.72 20.93 11.43
N GLU A 49 -3.39 20.84 11.45
CA GLU A 49 -2.58 20.82 12.70
C GLU A 49 -2.88 21.98 13.67
N ASP A 50 -3.19 23.17 13.16
CA ASP A 50 -3.54 24.37 13.94
C ASP A 50 -5.03 24.44 14.32
N GLY A 51 -5.79 23.37 14.11
CA GLY A 51 -7.23 23.28 14.41
C GLY A 51 -8.15 23.92 13.36
N SER A 52 -7.60 24.63 12.37
CA SER A 52 -8.43 25.32 11.38
C SER A 52 -9.12 24.38 10.41
N GLY A 53 -10.36 24.75 10.05
CA GLY A 53 -11.25 23.98 9.20
C GLY A 53 -11.46 24.60 7.81
N MET A 54 -12.01 23.80 6.89
CA MET A 54 -12.39 24.26 5.56
C MET A 54 -13.59 25.22 5.61
N THR A 55 -13.38 26.51 5.32
CA THR A 55 -14.41 27.55 5.31
C THR A 55 -15.70 27.11 4.60
N GLY A 56 -16.81 27.04 5.33
CA GLY A 56 -18.13 26.66 4.81
C GLY A 56 -18.41 25.15 4.70
N VAL A 57 -17.46 24.28 5.06
CA VAL A 57 -17.60 22.81 4.97
C VAL A 57 -17.20 22.12 6.28
N VAL A 58 -16.05 22.46 6.84
CA VAL A 58 -15.55 21.92 8.12
C VAL A 58 -15.32 23.10 9.09
N PRO A 59 -15.93 23.11 10.28
CA PRO A 59 -15.74 24.17 11.27
C PRO A 59 -14.29 24.32 11.73
N ASP A 60 -13.89 25.54 12.07
CA ASP A 60 -12.64 25.78 12.79
C ASP A 60 -12.79 25.36 14.27
N LEU A 61 -11.84 24.60 14.80
CA LEU A 61 -11.86 24.15 16.19
C LEU A 61 -11.60 25.30 17.17
N ASN A 62 -10.80 26.29 16.77
CA ASN A 62 -10.40 27.43 17.60
C ASN A 62 -11.54 28.42 17.89
N GLU A 63 -12.68 28.32 17.20
CA GLU A 63 -13.81 29.23 17.41
C GLU A 63 -14.79 28.73 18.48
N HIS A 64 -15.14 27.44 18.46
CA HIS A 64 -16.35 26.93 19.12
C HIS A 64 -16.13 25.65 19.93
N MET A 65 -14.93 25.06 19.93
CA MET A 65 -14.69 23.77 20.59
C MET A 65 -14.87 23.84 22.11
N GLY A 66 -14.33 24.87 22.78
CA GLY A 66 -14.45 25.02 24.23
C GLY A 66 -15.88 25.30 24.68
N PHE A 67 -16.65 26.08 23.90
CA PHE A 67 -18.09 26.22 24.13
C PHE A 67 -18.79 24.86 24.13
N PHE A 68 -18.64 24.04 23.08
CA PHE A 68 -19.28 22.72 23.05
C PHE A 68 -18.79 21.83 24.21
N ALA A 69 -17.52 21.92 24.59
CA ALA A 69 -16.97 21.14 25.70
C ALA A 69 -17.48 21.54 27.09
N SER A 70 -18.15 22.69 27.22
CA SER A 70 -18.61 23.27 28.50
C SER A 70 -19.96 22.72 29.03
N PHE A 71 -20.74 22.01 28.21
CA PHE A 71 -22.07 21.50 28.59
C PHE A 71 -22.39 20.11 28.01
N PRO A 72 -23.24 19.28 28.65
CA PRO A 72 -23.39 17.86 28.32
C PRO A 72 -23.75 17.57 26.85
N GLU A 73 -24.66 18.34 26.27
CA GLU A 73 -25.13 18.14 24.89
C GLU A 73 -24.05 18.51 23.85
N GLY A 74 -23.30 19.58 24.09
CA GLY A 74 -22.13 19.96 23.28
C GLY A 74 -20.98 18.96 23.43
N ARG A 75 -20.77 18.42 24.63
CA ARG A 75 -19.76 17.39 24.89
C ARG A 75 -20.09 16.11 24.14
N ALA A 76 -21.33 15.64 24.25
CA ALA A 76 -21.82 14.50 23.49
C ALA A 76 -21.75 14.75 21.99
N TYR A 77 -21.92 15.99 21.53
CA TYR A 77 -21.72 16.35 20.12
C TYR A 77 -20.28 16.12 19.66
N LEU A 78 -19.27 16.63 20.36
CA LEU A 78 -17.85 16.44 20.01
C LEU A 78 -17.39 14.96 20.02
N ILE A 79 -18.01 14.11 20.85
CA ILE A 79 -17.77 12.66 20.83
C ILE A 79 -18.40 11.99 19.59
N ARG A 80 -19.53 12.52 19.11
CA ARG A 80 -20.39 11.91 18.08
C ARG A 80 -20.21 12.50 16.67
N VAL A 81 -19.41 13.56 16.49
CA VAL A 81 -19.06 14.03 15.15
C VAL A 81 -18.37 12.91 14.34
N PRO A 82 -18.54 12.84 13.00
CA PRO A 82 -18.11 11.68 12.23
C PRO A 82 -16.64 11.28 12.38
N GLY A 83 -15.73 12.25 12.56
CA GLY A 83 -14.30 11.99 12.78
C GLY A 83 -14.02 11.29 14.12
N SER A 84 -14.63 11.75 15.22
CA SER A 84 -14.53 11.11 16.54
C SER A 84 -15.19 9.74 16.55
N ALA A 85 -16.45 9.67 16.12
CA ALA A 85 -17.28 8.47 16.22
C ALA A 85 -16.71 7.28 15.43
N HIS A 86 -16.24 7.51 14.21
CA HIS A 86 -15.76 6.46 13.29
C HIS A 86 -14.23 6.31 13.24
N SER A 87 -13.48 7.03 14.08
CA SER A 87 -12.02 6.81 14.20
C SER A 87 -11.71 5.35 14.60
N PRO A 88 -10.55 4.79 14.21
CA PRO A 88 -10.13 3.44 14.63
C PRO A 88 -9.58 3.40 16.08
N LEU A 89 -9.52 4.56 16.76
CA LEU A 89 -9.03 4.68 18.13
C LEU A 89 -9.91 3.91 19.13
N ARG A 90 -9.29 3.34 20.16
CA ARG A 90 -10.04 2.84 21.33
C ARG A 90 -10.68 4.00 22.10
N ASP A 91 -11.68 3.72 22.93
CA ASP A 91 -12.43 4.76 23.65
C ASP A 91 -11.53 5.55 24.63
N GLU A 92 -10.47 4.92 25.18
CA GLU A 92 -9.45 5.59 26.00
C GLU A 92 -8.56 6.52 25.16
N GLN A 93 -8.09 6.05 24.00
CA GLN A 93 -7.23 6.85 23.11
C GLN A 93 -7.99 8.03 22.49
N LEU A 94 -9.29 7.88 22.25
CA LEU A 94 -10.14 8.98 21.80
C LEU A 94 -10.37 10.01 22.92
N ALA A 95 -10.46 9.59 24.19
CA ALA A 95 -10.48 10.51 25.32
C ALA A 95 -9.16 11.30 25.43
N GLU A 96 -8.01 10.62 25.30
CA GLU A 96 -6.69 11.27 25.25
C GLU A 96 -6.57 12.30 24.11
N VAL A 97 -7.04 11.95 22.91
CA VAL A 97 -7.06 12.86 21.75
C VAL A 97 -7.95 14.06 22.00
N LEU A 98 -9.19 13.86 22.44
CA LEU A 98 -10.11 14.96 22.72
C LEU A 98 -9.58 15.87 23.82
N ASN A 99 -8.95 15.32 24.86
CA ASN A 99 -8.33 16.11 25.93
C ASN A 99 -7.16 16.95 25.44
N TRP A 100 -6.27 16.38 24.61
CA TRP A 100 -5.21 17.15 23.97
C TRP A 100 -5.77 18.25 23.04
N MET A 101 -6.84 17.97 22.28
CA MET A 101 -7.51 18.98 21.46
C MET A 101 -8.11 20.11 22.32
N LEU A 102 -8.66 19.79 23.49
CA LEU A 102 -9.15 20.80 24.44
C LEU A 102 -8.00 21.67 24.97
N GLU A 103 -6.88 21.05 25.38
CA GLU A 103 -5.68 21.75 25.83
C GLU A 103 -5.01 22.59 24.73
N THR A 104 -5.23 22.26 23.46
CA THR A 104 -4.57 22.93 22.31
C THR A 104 -5.43 24.02 21.68
N PHE A 105 -6.73 23.75 21.44
CA PHE A 105 -7.63 24.63 20.68
C PHE A 105 -8.71 25.31 21.54
N ALA A 106 -8.91 24.84 22.77
CA ALA A 106 -9.93 25.35 23.71
C ALA A 106 -9.34 25.73 25.09
N ALA A 107 -8.01 25.93 25.16
CA ALA A 107 -7.28 26.14 26.41
C ALA A 107 -7.82 27.33 27.25
N GLY A 108 -8.33 28.36 26.57
CA GLY A 108 -8.90 29.56 27.21
C GLY A 108 -10.25 29.34 27.88
N ASP A 109 -10.97 28.26 27.54
CA ASP A 109 -12.33 28.00 28.02
C ASP A 109 -12.39 27.07 29.24
N SER A 110 -11.22 26.66 29.78
CA SER A 110 -11.07 25.74 30.93
C SER A 110 -12.01 24.50 30.93
N PRO A 111 -12.15 23.77 29.81
CA PRO A 111 -13.10 22.66 29.69
C PRO A 111 -12.73 21.45 30.57
N GLN A 112 -13.73 20.72 31.03
CA GLN A 112 -13.50 19.46 31.77
C GLN A 112 -12.93 18.38 30.83
N PRO A 113 -11.98 17.54 31.28
CA PRO A 113 -11.47 16.45 30.48
C PRO A 113 -12.54 15.38 30.26
N TYR A 114 -12.57 14.79 29.06
CA TYR A 114 -13.31 13.58 28.73
C TYR A 114 -12.74 12.37 29.46
N THR A 115 -13.63 11.49 29.92
CA THR A 115 -13.28 10.16 30.44
C THR A 115 -13.60 9.07 29.42
N ALA A 116 -12.91 7.93 29.49
CA ALA A 116 -13.16 6.80 28.60
C ALA A 116 -14.61 6.28 28.73
N GLU A 117 -15.20 6.37 29.92
CA GLU A 117 -16.60 6.03 30.19
C GLU A 117 -17.56 7.00 29.48
N GLU A 118 -17.27 8.30 29.46
CA GLU A 118 -18.05 9.31 28.75
C GLU A 118 -18.00 9.06 27.23
N ILE A 119 -16.82 8.72 26.69
CA ILE A 119 -16.67 8.30 25.29
C ILE A 119 -17.51 7.05 25.01
N THR A 120 -17.32 5.99 25.79
CA THR A 120 -18.02 4.70 25.62
C THR A 120 -19.54 4.87 25.64
N ALA A 121 -20.06 5.72 26.54
CA ALA A 121 -21.49 5.98 26.68
C ALA A 121 -22.10 6.74 25.48
N ASN A 122 -21.35 7.63 24.83
CA ASN A 122 -21.89 8.55 23.82
C ASN A 122 -21.49 8.20 22.38
N ARG A 123 -20.27 7.71 22.13
CA ARG A 123 -19.67 7.54 20.80
C ARG A 123 -20.51 6.68 19.84
N ARG A 124 -21.21 5.68 20.38
CA ARG A 124 -22.00 4.72 19.59
C ARG A 124 -23.46 5.15 19.40
N ILE A 125 -23.86 6.33 19.90
CA ILE A 125 -25.18 6.91 19.68
C ILE A 125 -25.19 7.62 18.31
N PRO A 126 -25.94 7.15 17.31
CA PRO A 126 -25.87 7.72 15.95
C PRO A 126 -26.20 9.21 15.90
N MET A 127 -25.51 9.95 15.04
CA MET A 127 -25.79 11.36 14.73
C MET A 127 -25.93 11.49 13.21
N TYR A 128 -27.17 11.63 12.74
CA TYR A 128 -27.49 11.63 11.31
C TYR A 128 -27.32 13.00 10.63
N ASP A 129 -27.40 14.11 11.39
CA ASP A 129 -27.26 15.47 10.88
C ASP A 129 -26.37 16.31 11.81
N ALA A 130 -25.06 16.09 11.72
CA ALA A 130 -24.08 16.85 12.51
C ALA A 130 -24.09 18.37 12.21
N PRO A 131 -24.27 18.86 10.96
CA PRO A 131 -24.44 20.29 10.69
C PRO A 131 -25.69 20.90 11.32
N GLY A 132 -26.84 20.21 11.27
CA GLY A 132 -28.08 20.64 11.91
C GLY A 132 -27.95 20.71 13.42
N THR A 133 -27.48 19.64 14.05
CA THR A 133 -27.21 19.61 15.50
C THR A 133 -26.20 20.69 15.92
N ARG A 134 -25.14 20.94 15.14
CA ARG A 134 -24.19 22.04 15.41
C ARG A 134 -24.90 23.39 15.44
N LYS A 135 -25.79 23.65 14.48
CA LYS A 135 -26.53 24.92 14.39
C LYS A 135 -27.47 25.12 15.58
N GLU A 136 -28.17 24.06 16.01
CA GLU A 136 -29.04 24.09 17.20
C GLU A 136 -28.23 24.39 18.47
N LEU A 137 -27.08 23.73 18.64
CA LEU A 137 -26.19 23.94 19.79
C LEU A 137 -25.57 25.35 19.82
N LEU A 138 -25.23 25.93 18.67
CA LEU A 138 -24.72 27.30 18.60
C LEU A 138 -25.77 28.36 18.93
N GLN A 139 -27.06 28.08 18.71
CA GLN A 139 -28.11 29.01 19.15
C GLN A 139 -28.07 29.22 20.68
N LEU A 140 -27.67 28.19 21.43
CA LEU A 140 -27.46 28.25 22.88
C LEU A 140 -26.23 29.12 23.25
N LEU A 141 -25.23 29.24 22.38
CA LEU A 141 -24.09 30.14 22.60
C LEU A 141 -24.51 31.60 22.47
N ASP A 142 -25.26 31.94 21.42
CA ASP A 142 -25.79 33.30 21.21
C ASP A 142 -26.65 33.75 22.40
N ASP A 143 -27.48 32.84 22.92
CA ASP A 143 -28.32 33.07 24.10
C ASP A 143 -27.50 33.17 25.41
N ALA A 144 -26.39 32.43 25.52
CA ALA A 144 -25.53 32.40 26.72
C ALA A 144 -24.50 33.54 26.77
N GLN A 145 -23.92 33.96 25.64
CA GLN A 145 -22.98 35.10 25.56
C GLN A 145 -23.64 36.42 25.97
N ALA A 146 -24.96 36.51 25.92
CA ALA A 146 -25.72 37.62 26.50
C ALA A 146 -25.70 37.68 28.04
N SER A 147 -25.15 36.65 28.73
CA SER A 147 -25.42 36.43 30.17
C SER A 147 -24.20 36.27 31.11
N VAL A 148 -22.98 35.99 30.61
CA VAL A 148 -21.83 35.69 31.50
C VAL A 148 -20.58 36.49 31.15
N SER A 149 -20.28 37.48 32.00
CA SER A 149 -19.00 38.21 32.02
C SER A 149 -18.40 38.20 33.44
N ALA A 150 -17.95 37.02 33.90
CA ALA A 150 -17.14 36.85 35.11
C ALA A 150 -16.43 35.49 35.15
N GLU A 151 -15.14 35.50 35.52
CA GLU A 151 -14.23 34.37 35.79
C GLU A 151 -13.37 34.77 37.04
N PRO A 152 -12.36 34.02 37.58
CA PRO A 152 -11.87 32.66 37.29
C PRO A 152 -11.44 31.80 38.54
N ALA A 153 -10.79 30.65 38.26
CA ALA A 153 -9.45 30.23 38.77
C ALA A 153 -9.23 29.11 39.84
N GLY A 154 -8.36 28.15 39.45
CA GLY A 154 -7.36 27.45 40.30
C GLY A 154 -7.71 26.03 40.81
N GLY A 155 -6.82 25.03 40.88
CA GLY A 155 -5.43 24.91 40.39
C GLY A 155 -4.59 23.83 41.13
N LEU A 156 -3.47 23.40 40.51
CA LEU A 156 -2.27 22.71 41.08
C LEU A 156 -2.20 21.15 41.19
N SER A 157 -0.94 20.67 41.10
CA SER A 157 -0.40 19.28 41.04
C SER A 157 0.50 19.02 42.30
N PRO A 158 1.58 18.18 42.41
CA PRO A 158 2.19 17.09 41.59
C PRO A 158 2.80 15.88 42.42
N GLU A 159 3.76 15.12 41.82
CA GLU A 159 4.88 14.30 42.41
C GLU A 159 4.62 12.89 43.01
N ALA A 160 5.56 11.93 43.10
CA ALA A 160 6.81 11.56 42.35
C ALA A 160 7.42 10.23 42.94
N GLY A 161 8.30 9.48 42.24
CA GLY A 161 9.06 8.34 42.83
C GLY A 161 9.92 7.50 41.86
N GLN A 162 11.15 7.10 42.26
CA GLN A 162 12.30 6.83 41.34
C GLN A 162 13.12 5.52 41.62
N LEU A 163 13.38 4.67 40.59
CA LEU A 163 14.54 3.72 40.29
C LEU A 163 15.12 2.77 41.41
N PRO A 164 16.21 1.95 41.24
CA PRO A 164 17.07 1.45 40.10
C PRO A 164 17.23 -0.13 39.99
N ALA A 165 17.66 -0.78 38.88
CA ALA A 165 19.02 -1.21 38.37
C ALA A 165 19.90 -2.14 39.29
N ILE A 166 20.86 -3.02 38.90
CA ILE A 166 21.68 -3.28 37.66
C ILE A 166 22.25 -4.77 37.56
N ASP A 167 22.64 -5.24 36.35
CA ASP A 167 23.83 -6.07 35.92
C ASP A 167 23.91 -7.65 35.77
N THR A 168 24.91 -8.06 34.94
CA THR A 168 25.30 -9.25 34.10
C THR A 168 25.92 -10.50 34.84
N PRO A 169 26.49 -11.61 34.22
CA PRO A 169 26.93 -11.91 32.81
C PRO A 169 26.76 -13.35 32.21
N SER A 170 27.28 -13.56 30.98
CA SER A 170 27.29 -14.79 30.12
C SER A 170 28.34 -15.87 30.52
N PRO A 171 28.37 -17.11 29.91
CA PRO A 171 29.01 -17.35 28.58
C PRO A 171 28.46 -18.53 27.71
N VAL A 172 29.07 -18.75 26.52
CA VAL A 172 28.80 -19.80 25.50
C VAL A 172 29.84 -20.95 25.61
N PRO A 173 29.59 -22.19 25.09
CA PRO A 173 30.33 -22.59 23.85
C PRO A 173 29.65 -23.61 22.87
N THR A 174 29.90 -23.36 21.59
CA THR A 174 30.07 -24.22 20.38
C THR A 174 29.76 -25.74 20.34
N ALA A 175 28.87 -26.09 19.39
CA ALA A 175 29.05 -26.97 18.20
C ALA A 175 29.75 -28.36 18.25
N ALA A 176 29.13 -29.32 17.54
CA ALA A 176 29.80 -30.49 16.96
C ALA A 176 29.20 -30.85 15.59
N VAL A 177 30.03 -31.31 14.65
CA VAL A 177 29.68 -31.61 13.24
C VAL A 177 29.73 -33.12 13.00
N SER A 178 28.77 -33.66 12.25
CA SER A 178 28.84 -35.02 11.69
C SER A 178 28.48 -34.99 10.21
N ALA A 179 29.18 -35.79 9.40
CA ALA A 179 29.11 -35.74 7.94
C ALA A 179 28.69 -37.09 7.32
N SER A 180 28.26 -37.00 6.06
CA SER A 180 28.21 -38.07 5.05
C SER A 180 27.08 -39.11 5.11
N SER A 181 26.11 -38.91 4.23
CA SER A 181 25.81 -39.90 3.19
C SER A 181 25.47 -39.17 1.89
N ALA A 182 25.76 -39.80 0.74
CA ALA A 182 25.37 -39.26 -0.56
C ALA A 182 23.88 -39.54 -0.81
N SER A 183 23.01 -38.75 -0.18
CA SER A 183 21.58 -38.70 -0.46
C SER A 183 21.30 -38.41 -1.93
N PRO A 184 20.07 -38.72 -2.44
CA PRO A 184 19.57 -38.04 -3.63
C PRO A 184 19.83 -36.54 -3.49
N ALA A 185 20.32 -35.90 -4.56
CA ALA A 185 20.80 -34.52 -4.51
C ALA A 185 19.76 -33.64 -3.82
N ALA A 186 20.12 -33.07 -2.67
CA ALA A 186 19.16 -32.39 -1.82
C ALA A 186 18.40 -31.31 -2.62
N PRO A 187 17.12 -31.06 -2.34
CA PRO A 187 16.41 -29.95 -2.98
C PRO A 187 17.20 -28.65 -2.82
N LEU A 188 17.05 -27.72 -3.77
CA LEU A 188 17.63 -26.38 -3.62
C LEU A 188 17.11 -25.76 -2.31
N SER A 189 18.01 -25.18 -1.51
CA SER A 189 17.57 -24.29 -0.42
C SER A 189 16.89 -23.05 -1.02
N ALA A 190 16.10 -22.33 -0.21
CA ALA A 190 15.45 -21.09 -0.66
C ALA A 190 16.44 -20.12 -1.32
N ALA A 191 17.58 -19.85 -0.66
CA ALA A 191 18.65 -19.01 -1.20
C ALA A 191 19.29 -19.55 -2.50
N GLN A 192 19.34 -20.87 -2.70
CA GLN A 192 19.85 -21.46 -3.95
C GLN A 192 18.82 -21.36 -5.08
N LEU A 193 17.52 -21.42 -4.77
CA LEU A 193 16.43 -21.25 -5.72
C LEU A 193 16.31 -19.78 -6.15
N GLU A 194 16.43 -18.85 -5.20
CA GLU A 194 16.50 -17.41 -5.42
C GLU A 194 17.73 -17.04 -6.29
N ALA A 195 18.92 -17.54 -5.94
CA ALA A 195 20.14 -17.29 -6.73
C ALA A 195 20.04 -17.84 -8.16
N PHE A 196 19.35 -18.97 -8.36
CA PHE A 196 19.06 -19.47 -9.71
C PHE A 196 18.09 -18.54 -10.45
N GLY A 197 17.04 -18.05 -9.77
CA GLY A 197 16.09 -17.09 -10.32
C GLY A 197 16.75 -15.78 -10.75
N MET A 198 17.61 -15.23 -9.89
CA MET A 198 18.43 -14.06 -10.21
C MET A 198 19.31 -14.32 -11.45
N ALA A 199 20.02 -15.47 -11.50
CA ALA A 199 20.87 -15.80 -12.63
C ALA A 199 20.08 -15.90 -13.96
N LEU A 200 18.86 -16.47 -13.94
CA LEU A 200 17.96 -16.53 -15.09
C LEU A 200 17.44 -15.13 -15.47
N PHE A 201 17.12 -14.28 -14.49
CA PHE A 201 16.53 -12.95 -14.69
C PHE A 201 17.45 -12.00 -15.48
N PHE A 202 18.77 -12.15 -15.32
CA PHE A 202 19.77 -11.34 -16.01
C PHE A 202 20.35 -12.00 -17.29
N ASP A 203 20.13 -13.29 -17.54
CA ASP A 203 20.73 -14.01 -18.67
C ASP A 203 20.10 -13.64 -20.03
N THR A 204 20.85 -12.93 -20.87
CA THR A 204 20.41 -12.55 -22.21
C THR A 204 20.41 -13.71 -23.20
N SER A 205 21.10 -14.82 -22.91
CA SER A 205 21.15 -16.02 -23.75
C SER A 205 19.83 -16.80 -23.78
N LEU A 206 18.83 -16.35 -23.01
CA LEU A 206 17.49 -16.92 -22.99
C LEU A 206 16.50 -16.18 -23.92
N SER A 207 16.91 -15.14 -24.65
CA SER A 207 16.14 -14.61 -25.80
C SER A 207 16.60 -15.19 -27.13
N ARG A 208 15.73 -15.14 -28.14
CA ARG A 208 15.98 -15.66 -29.49
C ARG A 208 17.32 -15.21 -30.06
N HIS A 209 17.62 -13.92 -29.92
CA HIS A 209 18.81 -13.26 -30.46
C HIS A 209 19.94 -13.08 -29.42
N ASN A 210 19.86 -13.73 -28.26
CA ASN A 210 20.86 -13.70 -27.17
C ASN A 210 21.15 -12.30 -26.59
N ASN A 211 20.21 -11.37 -26.73
CA ASN A 211 20.40 -9.94 -26.52
C ASN A 211 19.46 -9.30 -25.49
N GLN A 212 18.55 -10.07 -24.89
CA GLN A 212 17.53 -9.56 -23.99
C GLN A 212 17.28 -10.55 -22.85
N SER A 213 17.17 -10.04 -21.63
CA SER A 213 16.80 -10.77 -20.42
C SER A 213 15.58 -10.10 -19.77
N CYS A 214 15.08 -10.65 -18.66
CA CYS A 214 14.00 -10.00 -17.90
C CYS A 214 14.41 -8.58 -17.48
N ALA A 215 15.66 -8.43 -16.99
CA ALA A 215 16.24 -7.15 -16.60
C ALA A 215 16.32 -6.09 -17.71
N SER A 216 16.24 -6.49 -18.99
CA SER A 216 16.24 -5.53 -20.11
C SER A 216 14.95 -4.71 -20.22
N CYS A 217 13.82 -5.26 -19.75
CA CYS A 217 12.53 -4.56 -19.67
C CYS A 217 12.16 -4.19 -18.22
N HIS A 218 12.89 -4.72 -17.24
CA HIS A 218 12.62 -4.57 -15.81
C HIS A 218 13.91 -4.21 -15.09
N ASP A 219 14.35 -2.96 -15.26
CA ASP A 219 15.66 -2.47 -14.79
C ASP A 219 15.69 -2.35 -13.26
N PRO A 220 16.58 -3.10 -12.56
CA PRO A 220 16.71 -3.00 -11.10
C PRO A 220 17.02 -1.59 -10.60
N ALA A 221 17.61 -0.72 -11.42
CA ALA A 221 17.91 0.68 -11.08
C ALA A 221 16.67 1.61 -11.14
N ARG A 222 15.55 1.13 -11.70
CA ARG A 222 14.30 1.88 -11.86
C ARG A 222 13.10 1.06 -11.35
N ALA A 223 13.19 0.56 -10.11
CA ALA A 223 12.16 -0.28 -9.49
C ALA A 223 11.64 -1.44 -10.37
N PHE A 224 12.50 -2.00 -11.20
CA PHE A 224 12.17 -3.07 -12.14
C PHE A 224 11.08 -2.68 -13.18
N SER A 225 11.00 -1.41 -13.57
CA SER A 225 10.30 -0.95 -14.79
C SER A 225 11.27 -0.81 -15.97
N ASP A 226 10.76 -0.60 -17.19
CA ASP A 226 11.62 -0.36 -18.35
C ASP A 226 12.23 1.05 -18.26
N ALA A 227 13.55 1.18 -18.44
CA ALA A 227 14.25 2.46 -18.44
C ALA A 227 14.63 2.94 -19.87
N ARG A 228 14.36 2.11 -20.90
CA ARG A 228 14.86 2.37 -22.25
C ARG A 228 14.07 3.51 -22.92
N PRO A 229 14.72 4.44 -23.66
CA PRO A 229 14.04 5.56 -24.30
C PRO A 229 12.90 5.15 -25.25
N ALA A 230 13.01 3.97 -25.89
CA ALA A 230 11.94 3.43 -26.72
C ALA A 230 10.64 3.20 -25.92
N ALA A 231 10.74 2.66 -24.70
CA ALA A 231 9.61 2.43 -23.80
C ALA A 231 9.05 3.75 -23.26
N MET A 232 9.92 4.69 -22.85
CA MET A 232 9.50 6.01 -22.37
C MET A 232 8.73 6.81 -23.43
N MET A 233 9.14 6.74 -24.70
CA MET A 233 8.49 7.44 -25.81
C MET A 233 7.27 6.73 -26.38
N ALA A 234 7.20 5.39 -26.32
CA ALA A 234 6.13 4.62 -26.93
C ALA A 234 5.06 4.15 -25.93
N GLY A 235 5.35 4.17 -24.63
CA GLY A 235 4.50 3.58 -23.60
C GLY A 235 4.54 2.04 -23.52
N ALA A 236 5.48 1.39 -24.23
CA ALA A 236 5.68 -0.06 -24.19
C ALA A 236 7.11 -0.47 -24.59
N SER A 237 7.58 -1.57 -24.00
CA SER A 237 8.90 -2.16 -24.24
C SER A 237 9.13 -2.60 -25.69
N ILE A 238 10.39 -2.47 -26.15
CA ILE A 238 10.86 -3.07 -27.41
C ILE A 238 11.39 -4.50 -27.14
N GLY A 239 11.14 -5.41 -28.08
CA GLY A 239 11.51 -6.82 -28.00
C GLY A 239 12.90 -7.15 -28.54
N SER A 240 13.26 -8.43 -28.43
CA SER A 240 14.57 -9.01 -28.78
C SER A 240 14.91 -8.89 -30.26
N ASP A 241 13.95 -8.68 -31.16
CA ASP A 241 14.18 -8.40 -32.58
C ASP A 241 14.62 -6.95 -32.85
N ASN A 242 14.64 -6.08 -31.83
CA ASN A 242 14.87 -4.63 -31.92
C ASN A 242 13.91 -3.90 -32.87
N LEU A 243 12.71 -4.46 -33.13
CA LEU A 243 11.71 -3.91 -34.04
C LEU A 243 10.30 -3.96 -33.45
N SER A 244 9.91 -5.12 -32.90
CA SER A 244 8.61 -5.33 -32.28
C SER A 244 8.49 -4.54 -30.98
N ILE A 245 7.36 -3.87 -30.81
CA ILE A 245 6.98 -3.18 -29.57
C ILE A 245 5.77 -3.88 -28.97
N GLY A 246 5.78 -4.04 -27.65
CA GLY A 246 4.71 -4.63 -26.87
C GLY A 246 3.36 -3.92 -27.03
N GLN A 247 2.29 -4.56 -26.54
CA GLN A 247 0.95 -3.97 -26.57
C GLN A 247 0.68 -3.05 -25.36
N ARG A 248 1.48 -3.19 -24.31
CA ARG A 248 1.30 -2.54 -23.00
C ARG A 248 2.64 -2.14 -22.39
N ASN A 249 2.59 -1.22 -21.46
CA ASN A 249 3.72 -0.83 -20.61
C ASN A 249 4.18 -2.00 -19.74
N ALA A 250 5.49 -2.11 -19.51
CA ALA A 250 6.05 -3.08 -18.58
C ALA A 250 5.90 -2.51 -17.14
N PRO A 251 5.10 -3.15 -16.27
CA PRO A 251 4.95 -2.67 -14.90
C PRO A 251 6.26 -2.87 -14.12
N ALA A 252 6.45 -2.06 -13.07
CA ALA A 252 7.44 -2.37 -12.03
C ALA A 252 7.18 -3.75 -11.42
N LEU A 253 8.25 -4.52 -11.19
CA LEU A 253 8.16 -5.84 -10.55
C LEU A 253 8.32 -5.78 -9.03
N THR A 254 8.69 -4.62 -8.45
CA THR A 254 8.70 -4.50 -6.98
C THR A 254 7.32 -4.81 -6.42
N TYR A 255 7.24 -5.60 -5.35
CA TYR A 255 5.99 -6.03 -4.72
C TYR A 255 5.11 -6.98 -5.56
N ILE A 256 5.55 -7.43 -6.75
CA ILE A 256 4.76 -8.37 -7.58
C ILE A 256 4.51 -9.71 -6.89
N GLY A 257 5.45 -10.15 -6.04
CA GLY A 257 5.39 -11.41 -5.30
C GLY A 257 4.22 -11.54 -4.31
N PHE A 258 3.56 -10.43 -3.97
CA PHE A 258 2.35 -10.42 -3.12
C PHE A 258 1.04 -10.39 -3.91
N THR A 259 1.08 -10.33 -5.25
CA THR A 259 -0.14 -10.47 -6.06
C THR A 259 -0.71 -11.89 -5.84
N PRO A 260 -1.97 -12.03 -5.41
CA PRO A 260 -2.58 -13.35 -5.23
C PRO A 260 -2.81 -14.03 -6.57
N ASP A 261 -2.90 -15.36 -6.56
CA ASP A 261 -3.32 -16.13 -7.73
C ASP A 261 -4.74 -15.73 -8.18
N LEU A 262 -5.07 -15.95 -9.45
CA LEU A 262 -6.34 -15.52 -10.04
C LEU A 262 -7.54 -16.20 -9.35
N SER A 263 -8.39 -15.40 -8.71
CA SER A 263 -9.69 -15.80 -8.19
C SER A 263 -10.82 -15.15 -8.99
N LEU A 264 -11.89 -15.92 -9.23
CA LEU A 264 -13.14 -15.43 -9.86
C LEU A 264 -14.28 -15.22 -8.86
N ASN A 265 -14.07 -15.59 -7.59
CA ASN A 265 -15.10 -15.57 -6.55
C ASN A 265 -14.49 -15.01 -5.25
N ASP A 266 -13.70 -13.94 -5.36
CA ASP A 266 -13.09 -13.31 -4.20
C ASP A 266 -14.18 -12.62 -3.35
N SER A 267 -14.46 -13.21 -2.20
CA SER A 267 -15.48 -12.78 -1.24
C SER A 267 -14.92 -11.86 -0.14
N HIS A 268 -13.67 -11.40 -0.27
CA HIS A 268 -13.06 -10.44 0.65
C HIS A 268 -13.73 -9.08 0.48
N SER A 269 -14.72 -8.81 1.35
CA SER A 269 -15.50 -7.58 1.33
C SER A 269 -14.59 -6.37 1.56
N ILE A 270 -14.41 -5.55 0.53
CA ILE A 270 -13.81 -4.22 0.69
C ILE A 270 -14.88 -3.33 1.31
N VAL A 271 -14.95 -3.33 2.64
CA VAL A 271 -15.74 -2.35 3.40
C VAL A 271 -14.97 -1.02 3.52
N SER A 272 -14.46 -0.52 2.39
CA SER A 272 -14.17 0.91 2.19
C SER A 272 -15.39 1.61 1.58
N GLY A 273 -16.58 1.18 1.99
CA GLY A 273 -17.85 1.87 1.76
C GLY A 273 -18.11 2.83 2.91
N SER A 274 -17.93 4.13 2.67
CA SER A 274 -18.44 5.14 3.57
C SER A 274 -19.96 5.03 3.64
N LEU A 275 -20.56 5.17 4.83
CA LEU A 275 -22.02 5.28 4.97
C LEU A 275 -22.60 6.52 4.24
N LEU A 276 -21.74 7.43 3.79
CA LEU A 276 -22.08 8.61 2.96
C LEU A 276 -22.06 8.32 1.45
N THR A 277 -21.34 7.29 1.00
CA THR A 277 -21.43 6.82 -0.39
C THR A 277 -22.64 5.91 -0.52
N ARG A 278 -23.62 6.33 -1.32
CA ARG A 278 -24.77 5.50 -1.72
C ARG A 278 -24.26 4.15 -2.19
N ALA A 279 -24.54 3.09 -1.43
CA ALA A 279 -23.97 1.77 -1.63
C ALA A 279 -24.04 1.36 -3.10
N VAL A 280 -22.87 1.21 -3.71
CA VAL A 280 -22.75 0.65 -5.05
C VAL A 280 -22.86 -0.85 -4.86
N GLU A 281 -23.91 -1.47 -5.39
CA GLU A 281 -23.94 -2.92 -5.50
C GLU A 281 -22.71 -3.32 -6.33
N PRO A 282 -21.77 -4.12 -5.78
CA PRO A 282 -20.55 -4.46 -6.48
C PRO A 282 -20.91 -5.22 -7.77
N ALA A 283 -20.35 -4.78 -8.89
CA ALA A 283 -20.58 -5.47 -10.16
C ALA A 283 -20.06 -6.92 -10.03
N PRO A 284 -20.65 -7.92 -10.70
CA PRO A 284 -20.18 -9.30 -10.60
C PRO A 284 -18.68 -9.45 -10.89
N ALA A 285 -18.16 -8.72 -11.88
CA ALA A 285 -16.73 -8.67 -12.21
C ALA A 285 -15.83 -8.08 -11.11
N ASP A 286 -16.34 -7.36 -10.12
CA ASP A 286 -15.55 -6.89 -8.96
C ASP A 286 -15.11 -8.06 -8.06
N SER A 287 -15.72 -9.25 -8.18
CA SER A 287 -15.27 -10.49 -7.53
C SER A 287 -14.01 -11.13 -8.17
N VAL A 288 -13.55 -10.59 -9.30
CA VAL A 288 -12.30 -11.03 -9.94
C VAL A 288 -11.11 -10.31 -9.31
N ARG A 289 -10.13 -11.09 -8.85
CA ARG A 289 -8.96 -10.57 -8.13
C ARG A 289 -7.72 -11.41 -8.42
N GLY A 290 -6.55 -10.78 -8.33
CA GLY A 290 -5.27 -11.46 -8.49
C GLY A 290 -4.98 -11.80 -9.94
N GLY A 291 -4.11 -12.78 -10.16
CA GLY A 291 -3.58 -13.10 -11.47
C GLY A 291 -2.57 -12.05 -11.96
N PHE A 292 -1.89 -12.40 -13.05
CA PHE A 292 -0.68 -11.72 -13.51
C PHE A 292 -0.85 -11.16 -14.92
N PHE A 293 0.02 -10.20 -15.26
CA PHE A 293 -0.20 -9.16 -16.29
C PHE A 293 -1.39 -8.22 -15.99
N TRP A 294 -1.56 -7.19 -16.82
CA TRP A 294 -2.60 -6.16 -16.71
C TRP A 294 -4.05 -6.68 -16.90
N ASP A 295 -4.22 -7.85 -17.51
CA ASP A 295 -5.51 -8.51 -17.83
C ASP A 295 -5.73 -9.83 -17.04
N GLY A 296 -4.82 -10.17 -16.12
CA GLY A 296 -4.92 -11.38 -15.31
C GLY A 296 -4.81 -12.69 -16.07
N ARG A 297 -4.36 -12.67 -17.34
CA ARG A 297 -4.42 -13.85 -18.23
C ARG A 297 -3.62 -15.04 -17.72
N GLU A 298 -2.61 -14.81 -16.88
CA GLU A 298 -1.88 -15.88 -16.19
C GLU A 298 -2.36 -16.03 -14.75
N PRO A 299 -2.68 -17.26 -14.30
CA PRO A 299 -3.27 -17.48 -12.99
C PRO A 299 -2.26 -17.37 -11.85
N THR A 300 -0.97 -17.63 -12.09
CA THR A 300 0.09 -17.67 -11.08
C THR A 300 1.37 -16.98 -11.56
N LEU A 301 2.25 -16.62 -10.62
CA LEU A 301 3.54 -15.99 -10.92
C LEU A 301 4.44 -16.92 -11.74
N GLU A 302 4.43 -18.21 -11.41
CA GLU A 302 5.14 -19.29 -12.08
C GLU A 302 4.72 -19.44 -13.55
N ALA A 303 3.44 -19.19 -13.88
CA ALA A 303 2.98 -19.14 -15.27
C ALA A 303 3.47 -17.85 -15.97
N GLN A 304 3.33 -16.70 -15.31
CA GLN A 304 3.73 -15.40 -15.85
C GLN A 304 5.23 -15.29 -16.16
N VAL A 305 6.12 -15.91 -15.39
CA VAL A 305 7.57 -15.87 -15.71
C VAL A 305 7.94 -16.68 -16.95
N LEU A 306 7.08 -17.59 -17.42
CA LEU A 306 7.34 -18.41 -18.61
C LEU A 306 6.86 -17.73 -19.92
N THR A 307 5.78 -16.97 -19.87
CA THR A 307 5.13 -16.38 -21.07
C THR A 307 6.02 -15.42 -21.88
N PRO A 308 6.84 -14.53 -21.27
CA PRO A 308 7.72 -13.62 -22.01
C PRO A 308 8.78 -14.30 -22.88
N PHE A 309 9.25 -15.50 -22.49
CA PHE A 309 10.25 -16.26 -23.25
C PHE A 309 9.78 -16.54 -24.67
N ILE A 310 8.50 -16.93 -24.84
CA ILE A 310 7.93 -17.35 -26.13
C ILE A 310 7.12 -16.25 -26.84
N ASN A 311 6.87 -15.12 -26.18
CA ASN A 311 6.19 -14.00 -26.81
C ASN A 311 7.09 -13.37 -27.89
N GLN A 312 6.64 -13.42 -29.15
CA GLN A 312 7.40 -12.97 -30.32
C GLN A 312 7.68 -11.46 -30.32
N LYS A 313 6.93 -10.66 -29.54
CA LYS A 313 7.18 -9.23 -29.34
C LYS A 313 8.07 -8.93 -28.13
N GLU A 314 8.53 -9.95 -27.40
CA GLU A 314 9.34 -9.84 -26.19
C GLU A 314 10.65 -10.63 -26.34
N MET A 315 10.82 -11.82 -25.75
CA MET A 315 12.09 -12.59 -25.87
C MET A 315 12.12 -13.56 -27.06
N ALA A 316 10.96 -13.83 -27.68
CA ALA A 316 10.80 -14.44 -29.00
C ALA A 316 11.40 -15.83 -29.24
N LEU A 317 11.64 -16.64 -28.20
CA LEU A 317 11.91 -18.08 -28.38
C LEU A 317 10.77 -18.75 -29.15
N THR A 318 11.06 -19.85 -29.81
CA THR A 318 10.08 -20.57 -30.65
C THR A 318 9.00 -21.24 -29.79
N ASP A 319 9.41 -21.85 -28.68
CA ASP A 319 8.56 -22.51 -27.69
C ASP A 319 9.33 -22.69 -26.35
N LEU A 320 8.67 -23.31 -25.36
CA LEU A 320 9.29 -23.61 -24.06
C LEU A 320 10.26 -24.80 -24.11
N GLN A 321 10.29 -25.61 -25.18
CA GLN A 321 11.31 -26.65 -25.36
C GLN A 321 12.64 -26.02 -25.77
N GLU A 322 12.63 -24.92 -26.53
CA GLU A 322 13.83 -24.11 -26.78
C GLU A 322 14.41 -23.54 -25.47
N LEU A 323 13.56 -23.04 -24.57
CA LEU A 323 13.97 -22.58 -23.24
C LEU A 323 14.60 -23.72 -22.41
N VAL A 324 13.92 -24.87 -22.33
CA VAL A 324 14.41 -26.07 -21.64
C VAL A 324 15.75 -26.52 -22.22
N ALA A 325 15.92 -26.51 -23.55
CA ALA A 325 17.16 -26.90 -24.21
C ALA A 325 18.30 -25.90 -23.92
N ARG A 326 18.05 -24.59 -23.93
CA ARG A 326 19.04 -23.56 -23.58
C ARG A 326 19.50 -23.69 -22.13
N VAL A 327 18.55 -23.78 -21.19
CA VAL A 327 18.86 -23.94 -19.75
C VAL A 327 19.52 -25.30 -19.47
N GLY A 328 18.98 -26.38 -20.03
CA GLY A 328 19.44 -27.75 -19.81
C GLY A 328 20.83 -28.05 -20.38
N ASN A 329 21.25 -27.39 -21.47
CA ASN A 329 22.59 -27.53 -22.04
C ASN A 329 23.61 -26.53 -21.49
N SER A 330 23.17 -25.52 -20.73
CA SER A 330 24.08 -24.54 -20.13
C SER A 330 24.90 -25.17 -19.00
N ALA A 331 26.23 -25.11 -19.11
CA ALA A 331 27.15 -25.54 -18.05
C ALA A 331 26.95 -24.73 -16.75
N HIS A 332 26.50 -23.47 -16.87
CA HIS A 332 26.25 -22.57 -15.74
C HIS A 332 25.11 -23.08 -14.83
N TYR A 333 24.08 -23.71 -15.41
CA TYR A 333 22.87 -24.10 -14.69
C TYR A 333 22.87 -25.53 -14.14
N GLN A 334 23.86 -26.38 -14.49
CA GLN A 334 23.90 -27.78 -14.06
C GLN A 334 23.83 -27.97 -12.54
N ASN A 335 24.46 -27.07 -11.78
CA ASN A 335 24.49 -27.08 -10.31
C ASN A 335 23.14 -26.73 -9.67
N TYR A 336 22.28 -26.00 -10.40
CA TYR A 336 20.92 -25.65 -9.99
C TYR A 336 19.90 -26.68 -10.46
N LEU A 337 20.09 -27.26 -11.64
CA LEU A 337 19.20 -28.30 -12.17
C LEU A 337 19.29 -29.60 -11.36
N ARG A 338 20.49 -30.03 -10.94
CA ARG A 338 20.74 -31.23 -10.09
C ARG A 338 20.07 -32.51 -10.60
N ASP A 339 18.87 -32.79 -10.09
CA ASP A 339 18.02 -33.95 -10.37
C ASP A 339 17.01 -33.70 -11.50
N ALA A 340 16.67 -32.42 -11.75
CA ALA A 340 15.82 -32.00 -12.86
C ALA A 340 16.52 -32.30 -14.19
N ARG A 341 16.11 -33.39 -14.84
CA ARG A 341 16.65 -33.86 -16.12
C ARG A 341 15.59 -33.97 -17.20
N ALA A 342 14.35 -34.30 -16.83
CA ALA A 342 13.26 -34.34 -17.78
C ALA A 342 12.75 -32.91 -18.10
N PRO A 343 12.28 -32.63 -19.33
CA PRO A 343 11.90 -31.29 -19.77
C PRO A 343 10.94 -30.54 -18.82
N GLU A 344 9.93 -31.23 -18.31
CA GLU A 344 8.93 -30.69 -17.39
C GLU A 344 9.52 -30.33 -16.01
N GLN A 345 10.53 -31.07 -15.56
CA GLN A 345 11.24 -30.80 -14.31
C GLN A 345 12.15 -29.58 -14.46
N VAL A 346 12.83 -29.44 -15.61
CA VAL A 346 13.65 -28.26 -15.93
C VAL A 346 12.76 -27.02 -16.00
N LEU A 347 11.64 -27.09 -16.71
CA LEU A 347 10.69 -25.98 -16.85
C LEU A 347 10.09 -25.55 -15.51
N THR A 348 9.64 -26.52 -14.69
CA THR A 348 9.16 -26.25 -13.32
C THR A 348 10.27 -25.64 -12.45
N ARG A 349 11.52 -26.10 -12.57
CA ARG A 349 12.65 -25.55 -11.81
C ARG A 349 12.94 -24.10 -12.21
N VAL A 350 12.88 -23.77 -13.50
CA VAL A 350 13.03 -22.40 -14.04
C VAL A 350 11.91 -21.48 -13.53
N ALA A 351 10.65 -21.91 -13.64
CA ALA A 351 9.50 -21.13 -13.18
C ALA A 351 9.58 -20.83 -11.68
N ASN A 352 9.80 -21.86 -10.86
CA ASN A 352 9.91 -21.73 -9.41
C ASN A 352 11.12 -20.88 -8.99
N ALA A 353 12.21 -20.92 -9.74
CA ALA A 353 13.41 -20.12 -9.46
C ALA A 353 13.15 -18.63 -9.71
N LEU A 354 12.65 -18.27 -10.89
CA LEU A 354 12.28 -16.90 -11.22
C LEU A 354 11.22 -16.36 -10.24
N ALA A 355 10.18 -17.15 -9.94
CA ALA A 355 9.15 -16.76 -8.98
C ALA A 355 9.67 -16.66 -7.53
N ALA A 356 10.70 -17.42 -7.14
CA ALA A 356 11.38 -17.25 -5.85
C ALA A 356 12.17 -15.92 -5.79
N TYR A 357 12.91 -15.59 -6.86
CA TYR A 357 13.62 -14.31 -6.95
C TYR A 357 12.67 -13.11 -6.88
N LEU A 358 11.54 -13.15 -7.61
CA LEU A 358 10.54 -12.08 -7.58
C LEU A 358 9.80 -11.94 -6.23
N ARG A 359 9.87 -12.95 -5.35
CA ARG A 359 9.36 -12.92 -3.96
C ARG A 359 10.43 -12.57 -2.92
N SER A 360 11.70 -12.41 -3.31
CA SER A 360 12.81 -12.09 -2.40
C SER A 360 12.83 -10.63 -1.96
N ASP A 361 13.53 -10.32 -0.87
CA ASP A 361 13.67 -8.96 -0.35
C ASP A 361 14.29 -7.97 -1.37
N ALA A 362 15.03 -8.47 -2.37
CA ALA A 362 15.60 -7.65 -3.45
C ALA A 362 14.57 -6.89 -4.29
N LEU A 363 13.31 -7.35 -4.32
CA LEU A 363 12.18 -6.69 -4.98
C LEU A 363 11.12 -6.18 -3.99
N ASN A 364 11.28 -6.45 -2.69
CA ASN A 364 10.19 -6.42 -1.72
C ASN A 364 10.67 -5.85 -0.38
N SER A 365 11.33 -4.69 -0.40
CA SER A 365 12.12 -4.17 0.73
C SER A 365 11.30 -3.64 1.91
N PHE A 366 10.13 -3.04 1.68
CA PHE A 366 9.33 -2.33 2.70
C PHE A 366 10.19 -1.34 3.53
N ASP A 367 11.03 -0.58 2.83
CA ASP A 367 11.99 0.37 3.39
C ASP A 367 11.71 1.82 2.97
N SER A 368 10.59 2.10 2.30
CA SER A 368 10.21 3.45 1.83
C SER A 368 10.00 4.43 2.99
N ARG A 369 9.93 5.74 2.71
CA ARG A 369 9.64 6.76 3.75
C ARG A 369 8.31 6.53 4.46
N TYR A 370 7.32 5.93 3.79
CA TYR A 370 6.09 5.46 4.42
C TYR A 370 6.34 4.30 5.40
N ASP A 371 7.11 3.29 5.02
CA ASP A 371 7.40 2.14 5.89
C ASP A 371 8.26 2.57 7.09
N ARG A 372 9.25 3.45 6.87
CA ARG A 372 10.08 4.06 7.92
C ARG A 372 9.23 4.91 8.87
N TYR A 373 8.24 5.65 8.37
CA TYR A 373 7.31 6.40 9.19
C TYR A 373 6.49 5.50 10.12
N LEU A 374 5.92 4.40 9.61
CA LEU A 374 5.15 3.46 10.43
C LEU A 374 5.99 2.81 11.54
N ARG A 375 7.30 2.65 11.33
CA ARG A 375 8.24 2.16 12.36
C ARG A 375 8.79 3.26 13.29
N GLY A 376 8.40 4.52 13.12
CA GLY A 376 8.92 5.66 13.88
C GLY A 376 10.35 6.09 13.50
N GLU A 377 10.88 5.58 12.38
CA GLU A 377 12.23 5.84 11.86
C GLU A 377 12.30 7.11 10.98
N TYR A 378 11.15 7.67 10.59
CA TYR A 378 11.05 8.85 9.74
C TYR A 378 9.95 9.80 10.24
N THR A 379 10.24 11.11 10.26
CA THR A 379 9.25 12.17 10.52
C THR A 379 8.83 12.78 9.18
N PRO A 380 7.58 12.57 8.72
CA PRO A 380 7.12 13.12 7.45
C PRO A 380 6.99 14.64 7.51
N THR A 381 7.09 15.29 6.35
CA THR A 381 6.79 16.71 6.21
C THR A 381 5.29 16.98 6.39
N ARG A 382 4.91 18.23 6.71
CA ARG A 382 3.49 18.65 6.77
C ARG A 382 2.74 18.34 5.48
N GLU A 383 3.39 18.51 4.33
CA GLU A 383 2.78 18.27 3.01
C GLU A 383 2.54 16.78 2.74
N GLU A 384 3.46 15.92 3.19
CA GLU A 384 3.32 14.46 3.15
C GLU A 384 2.21 13.94 4.06
N MET A 385 2.12 14.44 5.30
CA MET A 385 1.02 14.11 6.22
C MET A 385 -0.35 14.49 5.64
N ILE A 386 -0.47 15.69 5.04
CA ILE A 386 -1.70 16.12 4.37
C ILE A 386 -2.01 15.21 3.18
N GLY A 387 -1.02 14.85 2.36
CA GLY A 387 -1.20 13.94 1.23
C GLY A 387 -1.69 12.56 1.65
N MET A 388 -1.09 12.02 2.70
CA MET A 388 -1.45 10.72 3.28
C MET A 388 -2.89 10.73 3.82
N GLY A 389 -3.25 11.79 4.57
CA GLY A 389 -4.62 11.98 5.06
C GLY A 389 -5.64 12.10 3.93
N LEU A 390 -5.33 12.87 2.88
CA LEU A 390 -6.18 12.98 1.68
C LEU A 390 -6.37 11.65 0.97
N PHE A 391 -5.30 10.84 0.85
CA PHE A 391 -5.33 9.55 0.15
C PHE A 391 -6.29 8.55 0.81
N PHE A 392 -6.30 8.49 2.14
CA PHE A 392 -7.11 7.56 2.92
C PHE A 392 -8.48 8.12 3.35
N ALA A 393 -8.82 9.39 3.08
CA ALA A 393 -10.08 10.02 3.48
C ALA A 393 -11.27 9.68 2.55
N PRO A 394 -12.18 8.74 2.93
CA PRO A 394 -13.21 8.25 2.02
C PRO A 394 -14.33 9.29 1.84
N GLY A 395 -14.70 9.56 0.59
CA GLY A 395 -15.68 10.60 0.25
C GLY A 395 -15.12 12.02 0.22
N PHE A 396 -13.81 12.19 0.49
CA PHE A 396 -13.07 13.38 0.10
C PHE A 396 -12.24 13.09 -1.16
N THR A 397 -11.53 11.97 -1.16
CA THR A 397 -10.96 11.34 -2.36
C THR A 397 -11.51 9.91 -2.52
N SER A 398 -11.17 9.28 -3.64
CA SER A 398 -11.51 7.88 -3.96
C SER A 398 -10.27 7.00 -4.16
N CYS A 399 -9.07 7.48 -3.81
CA CYS A 399 -7.81 6.77 -4.05
C CYS A 399 -7.79 5.40 -3.33
N ALA A 400 -8.06 5.40 -2.03
CA ALA A 400 -8.11 4.20 -1.20
C ALA A 400 -9.23 3.21 -1.56
N THR A 401 -10.23 3.59 -2.36
CA THR A 401 -11.28 2.67 -2.85
C THR A 401 -10.68 1.55 -3.72
N CYS A 402 -9.59 1.83 -4.44
CA CYS A 402 -8.89 0.88 -5.29
C CYS A 402 -7.45 0.60 -4.81
N HIS A 403 -6.76 1.64 -4.33
CA HIS A 403 -5.34 1.59 -3.95
C HIS A 403 -5.13 1.38 -2.44
N GLN A 404 -5.86 0.43 -1.87
CA GLN A 404 -5.69 -0.05 -0.50
C GLN A 404 -5.82 -1.57 -0.49
N SER A 405 -5.01 -2.23 0.34
CA SER A 405 -5.08 -3.67 0.60
C SER A 405 -6.26 -3.98 1.53
N GLU A 406 -6.47 -5.25 1.89
CA GLU A 406 -7.59 -5.64 2.78
C GLU A 406 -7.49 -5.13 4.23
N ALA A 407 -6.34 -4.59 4.63
CA ALA A 407 -6.15 -4.04 5.97
C ALA A 407 -6.74 -2.62 6.08
N SER A 408 -6.96 -2.17 7.32
CA SER A 408 -7.16 -0.73 7.58
C SER A 408 -6.01 0.09 6.98
N GLY A 409 -6.27 1.35 6.62
CA GLY A 409 -5.21 2.29 6.26
C GLY A 409 -4.10 2.30 7.32
N TYR A 410 -2.88 2.63 6.90
CA TYR A 410 -1.67 2.63 7.74
C TYR A 410 -1.09 1.24 8.11
N ALA A 411 -1.38 0.18 7.34
CA ALA A 411 -0.77 -1.13 7.55
C ALA A 411 0.73 -1.16 7.13
N GLU A 412 1.58 -1.80 7.96
CA GLU A 412 3.05 -1.91 7.77
C GLU A 412 3.48 -2.53 6.43
N ARG A 413 2.60 -3.32 5.80
CA ARG A 413 2.86 -3.98 4.51
C ARG A 413 1.79 -3.66 3.47
N GLU A 414 1.17 -2.49 3.56
CA GLU A 414 0.22 -1.97 2.58
C GLU A 414 0.85 -1.95 1.17
N LEU A 415 0.19 -2.57 0.18
CA LEU A 415 0.66 -2.68 -1.20
C LEU A 415 0.10 -1.56 -2.10
N PHE A 416 -0.84 -0.76 -1.61
CA PHE A 416 -1.56 0.29 -2.35
C PHE A 416 -2.28 -0.26 -3.59
N THR A 417 -2.86 -1.45 -3.46
CA THR A 417 -3.71 -2.11 -4.46
C THR A 417 -4.58 -3.17 -3.80
N ASN A 418 -5.83 -3.28 -4.25
CA ASN A 418 -6.72 -4.38 -3.89
C ASN A 418 -6.55 -5.62 -4.80
N HIS A 419 -5.71 -5.53 -5.84
CA HIS A 419 -5.53 -6.51 -6.92
C HIS A 419 -6.80 -6.87 -7.73
N ARG A 420 -7.83 -6.02 -7.69
CA ARG A 420 -9.03 -6.12 -8.55
C ARG A 420 -8.80 -5.42 -9.89
N TYR A 421 -9.84 -5.35 -10.72
CA TYR A 421 -9.78 -4.85 -12.09
C TYR A 421 -10.79 -3.74 -12.32
N GLU A 422 -10.35 -2.56 -12.75
CA GLU A 422 -11.20 -1.37 -12.93
C GLU A 422 -11.00 -0.78 -14.33
N ASN A 423 -12.05 -0.23 -14.95
CA ASN A 423 -11.90 0.62 -16.14
C ASN A 423 -11.99 2.09 -15.72
N ILE A 424 -10.84 2.73 -15.58
CA ILE A 424 -10.74 4.16 -15.20
C ILE A 424 -10.83 5.13 -16.39
N GLY A 425 -11.16 4.65 -17.59
CA GLY A 425 -11.25 5.50 -18.79
C GLY A 425 -9.91 6.00 -19.33
N SER A 426 -8.82 5.26 -19.08
CA SER A 426 -7.47 5.61 -19.56
C SER A 426 -7.50 5.96 -21.06
N PRO A 427 -6.93 7.11 -21.49
CA PRO A 427 -6.93 7.50 -22.90
C PRO A 427 -6.15 6.53 -23.79
N LEU A 428 -6.47 6.55 -25.08
CA LEU A 428 -5.71 5.83 -26.10
C LEU A 428 -4.32 6.43 -26.30
N ASN A 429 -3.28 5.61 -26.16
CA ASN A 429 -1.93 5.97 -26.60
C ASN A 429 -1.80 5.76 -28.13
N THR A 430 -2.10 6.80 -28.91
CA THR A 430 -2.04 6.75 -30.38
C THR A 430 -0.61 6.56 -30.91
N VAL A 431 0.41 7.01 -30.18
CA VAL A 431 1.83 6.77 -30.51
C VAL A 431 2.15 5.27 -30.39
N LEU A 432 1.68 4.61 -29.33
CA LEU A 432 1.82 3.16 -29.16
C LEU A 432 1.14 2.39 -30.29
N LEU A 433 -0.13 2.70 -30.60
CA LEU A 433 -0.89 2.02 -31.66
C LEU A 433 -0.27 2.18 -33.05
N SER A 434 0.34 3.35 -33.32
CA SER A 434 1.10 3.59 -34.55
C SER A 434 2.39 2.77 -34.59
N ARG A 435 3.13 2.70 -33.48
CA ARG A 435 4.42 2.00 -33.39
C ARG A 435 4.31 0.48 -33.35
N ASN A 436 3.26 -0.07 -32.73
CA ASN A 436 3.08 -1.52 -32.58
C ASN A 436 2.23 -2.17 -33.69
N GLY A 437 1.72 -1.36 -34.63
CA GLY A 437 1.02 -1.79 -35.84
C GLY A 437 -0.43 -2.23 -35.65
N LEU A 438 -1.05 -1.98 -34.49
CA LEU A 438 -2.43 -2.42 -34.23
C LEU A 438 -3.50 -1.54 -34.91
N GLY A 439 -3.15 -0.31 -35.31
CA GLY A 439 -4.05 0.61 -36.00
C GLY A 439 -4.94 1.44 -35.06
N ALA A 440 -5.54 2.51 -35.61
CA ALA A 440 -6.28 3.51 -34.83
C ALA A 440 -7.61 3.02 -34.25
N ASP A 441 -8.20 1.95 -34.82
CA ASP A 441 -9.47 1.37 -34.39
C ASP A 441 -9.31 0.27 -33.32
N TYR A 442 -8.07 -0.19 -33.07
CA TYR A 442 -7.80 -1.17 -32.02
C TYR A 442 -8.16 -0.61 -30.65
N ARG A 443 -8.81 -1.44 -29.82
CA ARG A 443 -9.09 -1.18 -28.40
C ARG A 443 -8.58 -2.35 -27.57
N ASP A 444 -7.87 -2.04 -26.50
CA ASP A 444 -7.45 -3.04 -25.53
C ASP A 444 -8.66 -3.41 -24.66
N THR A 445 -9.16 -4.63 -24.80
CA THR A 445 -10.35 -5.06 -24.05
C THR A 445 -10.05 -5.45 -22.60
N GLY A 446 -8.78 -5.40 -22.18
CA GLY A 446 -8.36 -5.65 -20.79
C GLY A 446 -8.73 -7.05 -20.32
N LEU A 447 -9.36 -7.14 -19.15
CA LEU A 447 -9.83 -8.38 -18.54
C LEU A 447 -10.75 -9.21 -19.45
N ALA A 448 -11.50 -8.58 -20.36
CA ALA A 448 -12.35 -9.30 -21.32
C ALA A 448 -11.55 -10.16 -22.33
N ALA A 449 -10.25 -9.92 -22.49
CA ALA A 449 -9.37 -10.79 -23.28
C ALA A 449 -8.98 -12.10 -22.57
N ASN A 450 -9.23 -12.21 -21.25
CA ASN A 450 -8.90 -13.39 -20.47
C ASN A 450 -9.92 -14.53 -20.72
N PRO A 451 -9.52 -15.65 -21.34
CA PRO A 451 -10.45 -16.70 -21.76
C PRO A 451 -11.02 -17.54 -20.61
N THR A 452 -10.49 -17.40 -19.39
CA THR A 452 -11.04 -18.01 -18.18
C THR A 452 -12.13 -17.12 -17.59
N VAL A 453 -11.88 -15.82 -17.52
CA VAL A 453 -12.83 -14.83 -16.97
C VAL A 453 -14.00 -14.59 -17.93
N ALA A 454 -13.75 -14.49 -19.24
CA ALA A 454 -14.77 -14.30 -20.28
C ALA A 454 -15.75 -15.48 -20.46
N LYS A 455 -15.56 -16.59 -19.74
CA LYS A 455 -16.54 -17.70 -19.64
C LYS A 455 -17.49 -17.56 -18.44
N ALA A 456 -17.13 -16.73 -17.46
CA ALA A 456 -17.85 -16.59 -16.19
C ALA A 456 -18.65 -15.28 -16.10
N PHE A 457 -18.26 -14.24 -16.84
CA PHE A 457 -18.85 -12.90 -16.80
C PHE A 457 -19.20 -12.39 -18.20
N ALA A 458 -20.09 -11.41 -18.29
CA ALA A 458 -20.48 -10.81 -19.56
C ALA A 458 -19.39 -9.86 -20.11
N ALA A 459 -19.31 -9.73 -21.44
CA ALA A 459 -18.22 -9.00 -22.08
C ALA A 459 -18.20 -7.50 -21.73
N ASP A 460 -19.37 -6.89 -21.54
CA ASP A 460 -19.59 -5.52 -21.11
C ASP A 460 -19.21 -5.28 -19.64
N GLU A 461 -19.41 -6.28 -18.76
CA GLU A 461 -18.93 -6.23 -17.37
C GLU A 461 -17.39 -6.19 -17.28
N LEU A 462 -16.70 -6.81 -18.25
CA LEU A 462 -15.25 -6.99 -18.26
C LEU A 462 -14.49 -5.95 -19.12
N ALA A 463 -15.15 -5.35 -20.11
CA ALA A 463 -14.49 -4.57 -21.16
C ALA A 463 -13.65 -3.42 -20.61
N GLY A 464 -12.38 -3.35 -21.02
CA GLY A 464 -11.46 -2.27 -20.65
C GLY A 464 -11.01 -2.26 -19.19
N ARG A 465 -11.44 -3.23 -18.36
CA ARG A 465 -10.97 -3.34 -16.99
C ARG A 465 -9.52 -3.81 -16.95
N ILE A 466 -8.70 -3.14 -16.13
CA ILE A 466 -7.26 -3.38 -15.99
C ILE A 466 -6.94 -3.59 -14.52
N LYS A 467 -6.01 -4.51 -14.21
CA LYS A 467 -5.60 -4.77 -12.83
C LYS A 467 -5.06 -3.51 -12.17
N VAL A 468 -5.58 -3.18 -10.98
CA VAL A 468 -5.09 -2.06 -10.18
C VAL A 468 -3.62 -2.30 -9.80
N PRO A 469 -2.66 -1.47 -10.24
CA PRO A 469 -1.26 -1.64 -9.89
C PRO A 469 -0.99 -1.19 -8.45
N SER A 470 0.05 -1.74 -7.83
CA SER A 470 0.64 -1.16 -6.62
C SER A 470 1.12 0.26 -6.90
N LEU A 471 0.95 1.17 -5.94
CA LEU A 471 1.54 2.52 -6.00
C LEU A 471 2.94 2.61 -5.37
N ARG A 472 3.49 1.50 -4.85
CA ARG A 472 4.89 1.48 -4.40
C ARG A 472 5.80 1.74 -5.59
N ASN A 473 6.79 2.60 -5.39
CA ASN A 473 7.68 3.14 -6.42
C ASN A 473 6.98 3.89 -7.57
N VAL A 474 5.71 4.32 -7.44
CA VAL A 474 5.00 5.03 -8.53
C VAL A 474 5.76 6.28 -8.99
N ALA A 475 6.40 7.02 -8.09
CA ALA A 475 7.13 8.25 -8.42
C ALA A 475 8.34 8.06 -9.37
N VAL A 476 8.85 6.83 -9.52
CA VAL A 476 10.06 6.54 -10.31
C VAL A 476 9.82 5.59 -11.48
N THR A 477 8.57 5.20 -11.75
CA THR A 477 8.19 4.09 -12.67
C THR A 477 7.35 4.51 -13.88
N GLY A 478 7.24 5.82 -14.15
CA GLY A 478 6.61 6.33 -15.38
C GLY A 478 7.27 5.78 -16.67
N PRO A 479 6.56 5.79 -17.83
CA PRO A 479 5.24 6.38 -18.04
C PRO A 479 4.11 5.56 -17.42
N TYR A 480 2.95 6.19 -17.24
CA TYR A 480 1.85 5.69 -16.42
C TYR A 480 0.73 5.05 -17.25
N MET A 481 -0.10 4.25 -16.56
CA MET A 481 -1.14 3.37 -17.11
C MET A 481 -0.60 2.16 -17.87
N HIS A 482 -1.50 1.19 -18.12
CA HIS A 482 -1.21 -0.05 -18.86
C HIS A 482 -0.67 0.18 -20.28
N ASN A 483 -0.85 1.36 -20.86
CA ASN A 483 -0.41 1.73 -22.20
C ASN A 483 0.62 2.87 -22.21
N GLY A 484 1.14 3.28 -21.03
CA GLY A 484 2.19 4.29 -20.91
C GLY A 484 1.81 5.65 -21.54
N VAL A 485 0.56 6.08 -21.40
CA VAL A 485 0.00 7.26 -22.09
C VAL A 485 0.35 8.60 -21.45
N PHE A 486 0.75 8.61 -20.18
CA PHE A 486 1.20 9.82 -19.46
C PHE A 486 2.67 9.69 -19.08
N THR A 487 3.49 10.69 -19.35
CA THR A 487 4.91 10.67 -18.99
C THR A 487 5.16 11.12 -17.55
N GLU A 488 4.36 12.04 -17.04
CA GLU A 488 4.55 12.71 -15.74
C GLU A 488 3.53 12.30 -14.68
N LEU A 489 3.98 12.19 -13.42
CA LEU A 489 3.10 11.87 -12.29
C LEU A 489 2.05 12.97 -12.08
N SER A 490 2.40 14.23 -12.34
CA SER A 490 1.47 15.36 -12.29
C SER A 490 0.31 15.22 -13.27
N THR A 491 0.55 14.63 -14.45
CA THR A 491 -0.49 14.35 -15.45
C THR A 491 -1.40 13.20 -15.02
N LEU A 492 -0.83 12.15 -14.41
CA LEU A 492 -1.64 11.08 -13.79
C LEU A 492 -2.58 11.65 -12.71
N MET A 493 -2.08 12.56 -11.87
CA MET A 493 -2.89 13.22 -10.84
C MET A 493 -3.94 14.18 -11.44
N ALA A 494 -3.58 14.94 -12.47
CA ALA A 494 -4.52 15.77 -13.22
C ALA A 494 -5.62 14.92 -13.89
N PHE A 495 -5.27 13.73 -14.40
CA PHE A 495 -6.22 12.78 -14.96
C PHE A 495 -7.21 12.27 -13.90
N TYR A 496 -6.79 11.90 -12.68
CA TYR A 496 -7.77 11.54 -11.66
C TYR A 496 -8.67 12.72 -11.25
N ASN A 497 -8.11 13.94 -11.20
CA ASN A 497 -8.89 15.12 -10.85
C ASN A 497 -9.90 15.55 -11.94
N HIS A 498 -9.68 15.17 -13.21
CA HIS A 498 -10.51 15.59 -14.34
C HIS A 498 -11.97 15.10 -14.26
N PHE A 499 -12.23 14.03 -13.51
CA PHE A 499 -13.58 13.53 -13.27
C PHE A 499 -14.41 14.44 -12.34
N ASN A 500 -13.75 15.25 -11.50
CA ASN A 500 -14.40 16.09 -10.48
C ASN A 500 -14.25 17.60 -10.76
N GLU A 501 -13.20 18.02 -11.48
CA GLU A 501 -12.98 19.42 -11.89
C GLU A 501 -13.73 19.75 -13.19
N THR A 502 -14.69 20.69 -13.12
CA THR A 502 -15.56 21.05 -14.26
C THR A 502 -15.07 22.25 -15.06
N GLY A 503 -14.11 23.01 -14.52
CA GLY A 503 -13.47 24.17 -15.14
C GLY A 503 -12.46 23.81 -16.24
N HIS A 504 -11.66 24.79 -16.65
CA HIS A 504 -10.68 24.60 -17.74
C HIS A 504 -9.61 23.54 -17.40
N GLY A 505 -9.15 23.52 -16.14
CA GLY A 505 -8.12 22.58 -15.68
C GLY A 505 -8.53 21.10 -15.71
N GLY A 506 -9.83 20.79 -15.69
CA GLY A 506 -10.34 19.42 -15.83
C GLY A 506 -10.56 18.98 -17.27
N ARG A 507 -10.36 19.86 -18.26
CA ARG A 507 -10.63 19.55 -19.68
C ARG A 507 -9.37 19.27 -20.49
N ILE A 508 -8.23 19.82 -20.06
CA ILE A 508 -6.97 19.82 -20.80
C ILE A 508 -5.98 18.86 -20.15
N ASN A 509 -5.30 18.07 -20.98
CA ASN A 509 -4.14 17.30 -20.56
C ASN A 509 -2.92 18.25 -20.45
N PRO A 510 -2.29 18.40 -19.26
CA PRO A 510 -1.17 19.32 -19.08
C PRO A 510 0.10 18.94 -19.87
N GLU A 511 0.28 17.69 -20.29
CA GLU A 511 1.41 17.26 -21.14
C GLU A 511 1.28 17.73 -22.59
N THR A 512 0.05 17.79 -23.12
CA THR A 512 -0.19 18.09 -24.55
C THR A 512 -0.71 19.50 -24.79
N GLY A 513 -1.32 20.14 -23.78
CA GLY A 513 -2.05 21.39 -23.94
C GLY A 513 -3.40 21.25 -24.66
N GLU A 514 -3.78 20.02 -25.03
CA GLU A 514 -4.99 19.68 -25.77
C GLU A 514 -6.04 19.02 -24.85
N PRO A 515 -7.32 18.95 -25.27
CA PRO A 515 -8.33 18.20 -24.54
C PRO A 515 -7.93 16.74 -24.30
N TRP A 516 -8.37 16.16 -23.18
CA TRP A 516 -8.15 14.73 -22.90
C TRP A 516 -8.63 13.86 -24.07
N ALA A 517 -7.74 13.00 -24.58
CA ALA A 517 -8.07 12.09 -25.67
C ALA A 517 -9.12 11.06 -25.26
N ALA A 518 -9.83 10.50 -26.23
CA ALA A 518 -10.87 9.51 -25.99
C ALA A 518 -10.35 8.31 -25.18
N ALA A 519 -11.15 7.88 -24.19
CA ALA A 519 -10.91 6.68 -23.42
C ALA A 519 -10.81 5.44 -24.32
N ASN A 520 -9.96 4.50 -23.94
CA ASN A 520 -9.81 3.23 -24.65
C ASN A 520 -11.13 2.44 -24.71
N VAL A 521 -11.82 2.23 -23.58
CA VAL A 521 -13.19 1.69 -23.58
C VAL A 521 -14.07 2.69 -22.84
N PRO A 522 -14.89 3.51 -23.53
CA PRO A 522 -15.67 4.58 -22.90
C PRO A 522 -16.93 4.08 -22.18
N ASP A 523 -17.52 2.97 -22.64
CA ASP A 523 -18.88 2.58 -22.24
C ASP A 523 -18.94 1.91 -20.84
N SER A 524 -17.83 1.34 -20.37
CA SER A 524 -17.72 0.59 -19.10
C SER A 524 -16.90 1.32 -18.02
N ILE A 525 -16.69 2.64 -18.16
CA ILE A 525 -15.90 3.43 -17.19
C ILE A 525 -16.59 3.42 -15.81
N VAL A 526 -15.82 3.20 -14.74
CA VAL A 526 -16.31 3.10 -13.35
C VAL A 526 -16.62 4.46 -12.72
N ARG A 527 -17.35 5.32 -13.45
CA ARG A 527 -17.64 6.72 -13.11
C ARG A 527 -18.05 6.94 -11.66
N GLN A 528 -18.92 6.08 -11.13
CA GLN A 528 -19.41 6.19 -9.75
C GLN A 528 -18.31 6.11 -8.67
N LYS A 529 -17.19 5.42 -8.92
CA LYS A 529 -16.02 5.42 -8.00
C LYS A 529 -15.17 6.68 -8.22
N LEU A 530 -15.00 7.11 -9.47
CA LEU A 530 -14.13 8.24 -9.88
C LEU A 530 -14.73 9.61 -9.53
N GLU A 531 -16.05 9.75 -9.67
CA GLU A 531 -16.85 10.98 -9.47
C GLU A 531 -17.38 11.09 -8.02
N SER A 532 -16.78 10.36 -7.06
CA SER A 532 -17.21 10.29 -5.65
C SER A 532 -16.46 11.21 -4.69
N GLY A 533 -15.43 11.92 -5.17
CA GLY A 533 -14.63 12.87 -4.38
C GLY A 533 -14.91 14.32 -4.74
N PHE A 534 -14.19 15.24 -4.11
CA PHE A 534 -14.23 16.67 -4.47
C PHE A 534 -13.15 17.03 -5.49
N PRO A 535 -13.35 18.07 -6.33
CA PRO A 535 -12.27 18.64 -7.14
C PRO A 535 -11.13 19.11 -6.25
N LEU A 536 -9.92 18.63 -6.53
CA LEU A 536 -8.73 18.91 -5.77
C LEU A 536 -8.02 20.14 -6.32
N ASN A 537 -7.68 21.07 -5.43
CA ASN A 537 -6.91 22.25 -5.78
C ASN A 537 -5.40 21.94 -5.90
N PRO A 538 -4.59 22.83 -6.51
CA PRO A 538 -3.16 22.56 -6.74
C PRO A 538 -2.34 22.23 -5.49
N ARG A 539 -2.72 22.73 -4.30
CA ARG A 539 -2.03 22.39 -3.04
C ARG A 539 -2.36 20.97 -2.58
N GLN A 540 -3.61 20.54 -2.74
CA GLN A 540 -4.05 19.17 -2.42
C GLN A 540 -3.42 18.15 -3.36
N ILE A 541 -3.36 18.46 -4.67
CA ILE A 541 -2.64 17.64 -5.65
C ILE A 541 -1.16 17.53 -5.27
N LYS A 542 -0.49 18.65 -4.94
CA LYS A 542 0.92 18.64 -4.53
C LYS A 542 1.15 17.82 -3.25
N ALA A 543 0.26 17.91 -2.27
CA ALA A 543 0.30 17.10 -1.06
C ALA A 543 0.15 15.59 -1.36
N LEU A 544 -0.88 15.19 -2.12
CA LEU A 544 -1.04 13.80 -2.57
C LEU A 544 0.18 13.29 -3.34
N THR A 545 0.75 14.10 -4.24
CA THR A 545 1.99 13.76 -4.95
C THR A 545 3.15 13.56 -3.99
N ALA A 546 3.31 14.41 -2.97
CA ALA A 546 4.35 14.26 -1.94
C ALA A 546 4.17 12.94 -1.15
N PHE A 547 2.93 12.55 -0.84
CA PHE A 547 2.65 11.23 -0.26
C PHE A 547 3.02 10.08 -1.21
N LEU A 548 2.73 10.17 -2.51
CA LEU A 548 3.18 9.16 -3.49
C LEU A 548 4.71 9.07 -3.58
N HIS A 549 5.44 10.18 -3.37
CA HIS A 549 6.89 10.17 -3.20
C HIS A 549 7.36 9.56 -1.86
N MET A 550 6.49 9.34 -0.87
CA MET A 550 6.86 8.55 0.32
C MET A 550 6.86 7.03 0.05
N LEU A 551 6.17 6.58 -1.00
CA LEU A 551 6.01 5.16 -1.34
C LEU A 551 7.19 4.60 -2.17
N THR A 552 8.26 5.37 -2.28
CA THR A 552 9.49 5.01 -3.03
C THR A 552 10.45 4.30 -2.08
N ASP A 553 10.89 3.08 -2.44
CA ASP A 553 11.86 2.29 -1.68
C ASP A 553 13.17 3.08 -1.50
N ALA A 554 13.88 2.86 -0.38
CA ALA A 554 15.04 3.69 0.00
C ALA A 554 16.17 3.73 -1.03
N ARG A 555 16.27 2.70 -1.88
CA ARG A 555 17.27 2.59 -2.96
C ARG A 555 16.92 3.38 -4.24
N TYR A 556 15.76 4.03 -4.29
CA TYR A 556 15.28 4.84 -5.41
C TYR A 556 14.89 6.28 -5.02
N GLU A 557 15.16 6.69 -3.77
CA GLU A 557 15.07 8.08 -3.28
C GLU A 557 16.19 8.97 -3.84
#